data_AF-A0A0F8WS40-F1
#
_entry.id   AF-A0A0F8WS40-F1
#
_cell.length_a   1.000
_cell.length_b   1.000
_cell.length_c   1.000
_cell.angle_alpha   90.00
_cell.angle_beta   90.00
_cell.angle_gamma   90.00
#
_symmetry.space_group_name_H-M   'P 1'
#
loop_
_entity.id
_entity.type
_entity.pdbx_description
1 polymer ?
#
loop_
_entity_poly.entity_id
_entity_poly.type
_entity_poly.pdbx_seq_one_letter_code
_entity_poly.pdbx_strand_id
1 'polypeptide(L)'
;MGKTLDRILAERRALATSGTPTPTPTPTPPPPPPPPPPGGRGPTPFSQTQAGVVFRAEQERQSLAVQRQNAAALARRQQRDALIRQQREQAFQRQQLQRRIAEERRIQVETRERERQANISQLQVERQGTFAQLLKSGDQARAVMFALGFGPENDVFDVRARQLGTTIQELKGARQLGRTTALALREVLGRGVQITREGVLDLGAPVGAARAFVQGGADVQQLLTSAFGVGSLREGERPGISQARLGELIQSVVPRGVLG
;
A
#
# COMPACT_ATOMS: atom_id res chain seq x y z
N MET A 1 25.11 -27.31 -8.10
CA MET A 1 26.43 -26.85 -7.62
C MET A 1 27.01 -25.88 -8.64
N GLY A 2 26.67 -24.59 -8.55
CA GLY A 2 27.17 -23.56 -9.46
C GLY A 2 28.52 -23.04 -8.99
N LYS A 3 29.54 -23.07 -9.85
CA LYS A 3 30.83 -22.41 -9.59
C LYS A 3 30.57 -20.91 -9.46
N THR A 4 30.88 -20.33 -8.30
CA THR A 4 30.70 -18.91 -8.00
C THR A 4 31.54 -18.05 -8.95
N LEU A 5 30.97 -16.92 -9.39
CA LEU A 5 31.58 -15.95 -10.30
C LEU A 5 33.00 -15.51 -9.85
N ASP A 6 33.25 -15.49 -8.54
CA ASP A 6 34.55 -15.17 -7.96
C ASP A 6 35.65 -16.16 -8.35
N ARG A 7 35.32 -17.44 -8.51
CA ARG A 7 36.31 -18.47 -8.89
C ARG A 7 36.74 -18.32 -10.36
N ILE A 8 35.83 -17.91 -11.24
CA ILE A 8 36.11 -17.66 -12.66
C ILE A 8 36.98 -16.40 -12.83
N LEU A 9 36.78 -15.38 -12.01
CA LEU A 9 37.61 -14.17 -12.03
C LEU A 9 39.00 -14.40 -11.45
N ALA A 10 39.14 -15.27 -10.44
CA ALA A 10 40.43 -15.66 -9.89
C ALA A 10 41.29 -16.45 -10.90
N GLU A 11 40.70 -17.41 -11.64
CA GLU A 11 41.38 -18.15 -12.70
C GLU A 11 41.84 -17.24 -13.85
N ARG A 12 41.02 -16.26 -14.26
CA ARG A 12 41.42 -15.29 -15.30
C ARG A 12 42.56 -14.37 -14.86
N ARG A 13 42.66 -14.01 -13.57
CA ARG A 13 43.81 -13.25 -13.06
C ARG A 13 45.08 -14.08 -13.01
N ALA A 14 44.99 -15.36 -12.67
CA ALA A 14 46.14 -16.26 -12.61
C ALA A 14 46.75 -16.53 -14.00
N LEU A 15 45.93 -16.59 -15.05
CA LEU A 15 46.40 -16.76 -16.44
C LEU A 15 47.03 -15.49 -17.03
N ALA A 16 46.73 -14.29 -16.49
CA ALA A 16 47.32 -13.03 -16.95
C ALA A 16 48.71 -12.76 -16.36
N THR A 17 49.09 -13.44 -15.28
CA THR A 17 50.38 -13.29 -14.60
C THR A 17 51.46 -14.28 -15.05
N SER A 18 51.16 -15.27 -15.90
CA SER A 18 52.15 -16.23 -16.41
C SER A 18 52.78 -15.81 -17.75
N GLY A 19 52.97 -14.51 -17.98
CA GLY A 19 53.71 -14.01 -19.12
C GLY A 19 55.17 -14.44 -19.02
N THR A 20 55.62 -15.27 -19.96
CA THR A 20 57.01 -15.74 -20.07
C THR A 20 57.95 -14.55 -20.06
N PRO A 21 58.98 -14.50 -19.18
CA PRO A 21 59.91 -13.38 -19.17
C PRO A 21 60.64 -13.33 -20.51
N THR A 22 60.48 -12.22 -21.24
CA THR A 22 61.26 -11.94 -22.44
C THR A 22 62.74 -11.97 -22.05
N PRO A 23 63.59 -12.75 -22.73
CA PRO A 23 65.00 -12.86 -22.35
C PRO A 23 65.66 -11.48 -22.44
N THR A 24 66.32 -11.08 -21.36
CA THR A 24 67.15 -9.88 -21.33
C THR A 24 68.25 -10.04 -22.40
N PRO A 25 68.35 -9.16 -23.40
CA PRO A 25 69.41 -9.26 -24.40
C PRO A 25 70.77 -9.15 -23.71
N THR A 26 71.63 -10.13 -23.96
CA THR A 26 73.03 -10.13 -23.51
C THR A 26 73.72 -8.88 -24.04
N PRO A 27 74.37 -8.06 -23.18
CA PRO A 27 75.07 -6.87 -23.64
C PRO A 27 76.19 -7.29 -24.59
N THR A 28 76.13 -6.80 -25.83
CA THR A 28 77.22 -6.95 -26.79
C THR A 28 78.47 -6.26 -26.22
N PRO A 29 79.63 -6.94 -26.16
CA PRO A 29 80.85 -6.32 -25.66
C PRO A 29 81.20 -5.09 -26.49
N PRO A 30 81.65 -3.99 -25.86
CA PRO A 30 82.04 -2.80 -26.58
C PRO A 30 83.21 -3.14 -27.53
N PRO A 31 83.17 -2.66 -28.79
CA PRO A 31 84.26 -2.89 -29.72
C PRO A 31 85.58 -2.31 -29.18
N PRO A 32 86.73 -2.93 -29.48
CA PRO A 32 88.02 -2.44 -29.05
C PRO A 32 88.25 -1.00 -29.56
N PRO A 33 88.86 -0.11 -28.75
CA PRO A 33 89.10 1.26 -29.15
C PRO A 33 90.02 1.29 -30.38
N PRO A 34 89.71 2.09 -31.41
CA PRO A 34 90.58 2.24 -32.56
C PRO A 34 91.92 2.84 -32.15
N PRO A 35 93.02 2.50 -32.85
CA PRO A 35 94.36 3.00 -32.53
C PRO A 35 94.39 4.53 -32.58
N PRO A 36 95.16 5.18 -31.68
CA PRO A 36 95.25 6.64 -31.64
C PRO A 36 95.83 7.15 -32.97
N PRO A 37 95.14 8.08 -33.67
CA PRO A 37 95.66 8.64 -34.90
C PRO A 37 96.92 9.47 -34.60
N PRO A 38 97.94 9.42 -35.47
CA PRO A 38 99.16 10.18 -35.29
C PRO A 38 98.87 11.68 -35.40
N GLY A 39 99.07 12.41 -34.29
CA GLY A 39 99.54 13.80 -34.26
C GLY A 39 98.85 14.85 -35.14
N GLY A 40 97.60 14.66 -35.55
CA GLY A 40 96.84 15.62 -36.35
C GLY A 40 95.65 16.15 -35.58
N ARG A 41 95.44 17.47 -35.57
CA ARG A 41 94.21 18.11 -35.06
C ARG A 41 93.02 17.52 -35.83
N GLY A 42 92.38 16.48 -35.29
CA GLY A 42 91.19 15.87 -35.87
C GLY A 42 90.05 16.90 -36.00
N PRO A 43 89.13 16.74 -36.96
CA PRO A 43 88.01 17.65 -37.11
C PRO A 43 87.24 17.76 -35.80
N THR A 44 86.93 18.98 -35.37
CA THR A 44 86.11 19.24 -34.17
C THR A 44 84.79 18.48 -34.28
N PRO A 45 84.41 17.66 -33.28
CA PRO A 45 83.18 16.88 -33.34
C PRO A 45 81.96 17.79 -33.46
N PHE A 46 80.92 17.37 -34.19
CA PHE A 46 79.72 18.19 -34.46
C PHE A 46 79.11 18.79 -33.18
N SER A 47 79.11 18.05 -32.08
CA SER A 47 78.65 18.47 -30.76
C SER A 47 79.38 19.68 -30.16
N GLN A 48 80.60 19.98 -30.63
CA GLN A 48 81.41 21.14 -30.24
C GLN A 48 81.39 22.27 -31.28
N THR A 49 80.80 22.04 -32.45
CA THR A 49 80.59 23.09 -33.45
C THR A 49 79.35 23.92 -33.10
N GLN A 50 79.32 25.18 -33.51
CA GLN A 50 78.17 26.06 -33.28
C GLN A 50 76.84 25.47 -33.82
N ALA A 51 76.89 24.79 -34.97
CA ALA A 51 75.73 24.10 -35.54
C ALA A 51 75.21 22.96 -34.66
N GLY A 52 76.09 22.18 -34.04
CA GLY A 52 75.68 21.10 -33.12
C GLY A 52 75.13 21.61 -31.79
N VAL A 53 75.62 22.76 -31.29
CA VAL A 53 75.05 23.42 -30.11
C VAL A 53 73.62 23.91 -30.39
N VAL A 54 73.39 24.54 -31.55
CA VAL A 54 72.05 24.97 -31.97
C VAL A 54 71.13 23.78 -32.16
N PHE A 55 71.59 22.71 -32.83
CA PHE A 55 70.80 21.49 -33.02
C PHE A 55 70.39 20.84 -31.69
N ARG A 56 71.30 20.74 -30.70
CA ARG A 56 70.97 20.21 -29.37
C ARG A 56 69.94 21.09 -28.66
N ALA A 57 70.11 22.40 -28.70
CA ALA A 57 69.17 23.34 -28.09
C ALA A 57 67.77 23.24 -28.74
N GLU A 58 67.70 23.05 -30.07
CA GLU A 58 66.44 22.80 -30.77
C GLU A 58 65.82 21.45 -30.37
N GLN A 59 66.63 20.39 -30.28
CA GLN A 59 66.18 19.07 -29.85
C GLN A 59 65.63 19.09 -28.41
N GLU A 60 66.27 19.81 -27.49
CA GLU A 60 65.80 20.03 -26.12
C GLU A 60 64.49 20.84 -26.08
N ARG A 61 64.37 21.88 -26.91
CA ARG A 61 63.12 22.65 -27.02
C ARG A 61 61.98 21.78 -27.55
N GLN A 62 62.24 20.93 -28.53
CA GLN A 62 61.24 20.01 -29.08
C GLN A 62 60.80 18.98 -28.04
N SER A 63 61.73 18.38 -27.28
CA SER A 63 61.38 17.40 -26.25
C SER A 63 60.56 18.02 -25.11
N LEU A 64 60.91 19.23 -24.67
CA LEU A 64 60.13 19.98 -23.69
C LEU A 64 58.73 20.37 -24.23
N ALA A 65 58.63 20.74 -25.51
CA ALA A 65 57.33 21.05 -26.12
C ALA A 65 56.42 19.82 -26.14
N VAL A 66 56.95 18.65 -26.54
CA VAL A 66 56.23 17.37 -26.51
C VAL A 66 55.82 17.00 -25.08
N GLN A 67 56.72 17.17 -24.11
CA GLN A 67 56.42 16.90 -22.70
C GLN A 67 55.29 17.78 -22.17
N ARG A 68 55.30 19.08 -22.48
CA ARG A 68 54.23 20.02 -22.11
C ARG A 68 52.90 19.65 -22.77
N GLN A 69 52.92 19.27 -24.05
CA GLN A 69 51.72 18.82 -24.76
C GLN A 69 51.13 17.55 -24.13
N ASN A 70 51.97 16.56 -23.79
CA ASN A 70 51.55 15.33 -23.13
C ASN A 70 50.96 15.59 -21.74
N ALA A 71 51.61 16.45 -20.94
CA ALA A 71 51.12 16.84 -19.62
C ALA A 71 49.76 17.54 -19.70
N ALA A 72 49.59 18.48 -20.65
CA ALA A 72 48.32 19.16 -20.88
C ALA A 72 47.22 18.19 -21.36
N ALA A 73 47.55 17.24 -22.23
CA ALA A 73 46.62 16.22 -22.69
C ALA A 73 46.16 15.30 -21.53
N LEU A 74 47.09 14.89 -20.65
CA LEU A 74 46.76 14.10 -19.47
C LEU A 74 45.86 14.87 -18.50
N ALA A 75 46.17 16.14 -18.22
CA ALA A 75 45.34 16.99 -17.37
C ALA A 75 43.90 17.12 -17.89
N ARG A 76 43.73 17.31 -19.21
CA ARG A 76 42.39 17.35 -19.84
C ARG A 76 41.64 16.03 -19.71
N ARG A 77 42.32 14.87 -19.84
CA ARG A 77 41.71 13.55 -19.63
C ARG A 77 41.25 13.40 -18.17
N GLN A 78 42.11 13.72 -17.21
CA GLN A 78 41.78 13.64 -15.79
C GLN A 78 40.59 14.53 -15.41
N GLN A 79 40.52 15.76 -15.95
CA GLN A 79 39.37 16.65 -15.76
C GLN A 79 38.08 16.06 -16.32
N ARG A 80 38.10 15.48 -17.53
CA ARG A 80 36.94 14.80 -18.12
C ARG A 80 36.50 13.60 -17.28
N ASP A 81 37.44 12.79 -16.83
CA ASP A 81 37.14 11.61 -16.01
C ASP A 81 36.60 11.98 -14.63
N ALA A 82 37.07 13.08 -14.04
CA ALA A 82 36.52 13.62 -12.80
C ALA A 82 35.06 14.08 -12.99
N LEU A 83 34.76 14.82 -14.06
CA LEU A 83 33.39 15.25 -14.37
C LEU A 83 32.47 14.05 -14.64
N ILE A 84 32.92 13.05 -15.38
CA ILE A 84 32.14 11.84 -15.64
C ILE A 84 31.84 11.08 -14.33
N ARG A 85 32.83 10.95 -13.43
CA ARG A 85 32.63 10.34 -12.11
C ARG A 85 31.60 11.11 -11.29
N GLN A 86 31.73 12.43 -11.23
CA GLN A 86 30.78 13.29 -10.52
C GLN A 86 29.35 13.15 -11.07
N GLN A 87 29.18 13.14 -12.39
CA GLN A 87 27.87 12.95 -13.02
C GLN A 87 27.28 11.57 -12.71
N ARG A 88 28.10 10.51 -12.74
CA ARG A 88 27.66 9.15 -12.40
C ARG A 88 27.25 9.03 -10.94
N GLU A 89 28.00 9.63 -10.03
CA GLU A 89 27.67 9.67 -8.61
C GLU A 89 26.34 10.39 -8.36
N GLN A 90 26.14 11.56 -8.99
CA GLN A 90 24.87 12.28 -8.89
C GLN A 90 23.69 11.48 -9.47
N ALA A 91 23.87 10.82 -10.61
CA ALA A 91 22.83 9.99 -11.22
C ALA A 91 22.49 8.79 -10.32
N PHE A 92 23.50 8.15 -9.73
CA PHE A 92 23.31 7.05 -8.79
C PHE A 92 22.56 7.49 -7.53
N GLN A 93 22.93 8.64 -6.94
CA GLN A 93 22.22 9.21 -5.79
C GLN A 93 20.76 9.51 -6.12
N ARG A 94 20.47 10.13 -7.27
CA ARG A 94 19.10 10.37 -7.73
C ARG A 94 18.31 9.08 -7.91
N GLN A 95 18.94 8.05 -8.50
CA GLN A 95 18.30 6.75 -8.68
C GLN A 95 17.99 6.08 -7.34
N GLN A 96 18.89 6.17 -6.35
CA GLN A 96 18.62 5.65 -5.02
C GLN A 96 17.46 6.37 -4.33
N LEU A 97 17.42 7.71 -4.41
CA LEU A 97 16.31 8.49 -3.85
C LEU A 97 14.99 8.14 -4.52
N GLN A 98 14.96 8.00 -5.85
CA GLN A 98 13.76 7.57 -6.58
C GLN A 98 13.27 6.19 -6.14
N ARG A 99 14.19 5.23 -5.92
CA ARG A 99 13.83 3.90 -5.40
C ARG A 99 13.22 3.99 -4.00
N ARG A 100 13.84 4.75 -3.10
CA ARG A 100 13.29 4.96 -1.73
C ARG A 100 11.90 5.58 -1.75
N ILE A 101 11.69 6.65 -2.54
CA ILE A 101 10.38 7.29 -2.67
C ILE A 101 9.34 6.32 -3.23
N ALA A 102 9.71 5.50 -4.22
CA ALA A 102 8.80 4.50 -4.79
C ALA A 102 8.45 3.40 -3.79
N GLU A 103 9.43 2.92 -3.02
CA GLU A 103 9.23 1.94 -1.94
C GLU A 103 8.36 2.51 -0.81
N GLU A 104 8.64 3.73 -0.34
CA GLU A 104 7.82 4.42 0.68
C GLU A 104 6.38 4.58 0.22
N ARG A 105 6.15 4.98 -1.03
CA ARG A 105 4.79 5.08 -1.59
C ARG A 105 4.07 3.73 -1.61
N ARG A 106 4.78 2.64 -1.95
CA ARG A 106 4.20 1.29 -1.93
C ARG A 106 3.82 0.88 -0.51
N ILE A 107 4.72 1.09 0.45
CA ILE A 107 4.48 0.79 1.87
C ILE A 107 3.28 1.59 2.38
N GLN A 108 3.18 2.89 2.05
CA GLN A 108 2.04 3.72 2.48
C GLN A 108 0.69 3.26 1.91
N VAL A 109 0.67 2.78 0.67
CA VAL A 109 -0.57 2.22 0.09
C VAL A 109 -0.93 0.92 0.81
N GLU A 110 0.04 0.03 1.00
CA GLU A 110 -0.16 -1.24 1.71
C GLU A 110 -0.61 -1.03 3.16
N THR A 111 -0.04 -0.06 3.88
CA THR A 111 -0.45 0.25 5.27
C THR A 111 -1.88 0.77 5.31
N ARG A 112 -2.25 1.68 4.41
CA ARG A 112 -3.64 2.18 4.32
C ARG A 112 -4.62 1.07 3.97
N GLU A 113 -4.25 0.14 3.10
CA GLU A 113 -5.09 -1.01 2.77
C GLU A 113 -5.25 -1.95 3.96
N ARG A 114 -4.18 -2.23 4.71
CA ARG A 114 -4.23 -3.03 5.95
C ARG A 114 -5.10 -2.36 7.01
N GLU A 115 -4.91 -1.07 7.25
CA GLU A 115 -5.75 -0.30 8.19
C GLU A 115 -7.21 -0.31 7.76
N ARG A 116 -7.49 -0.12 6.47
CA ARG A 116 -8.84 -0.22 5.92
C ARG A 116 -9.45 -1.60 6.16
N GLN A 117 -8.70 -2.67 5.92
CA GLN A 117 -9.16 -4.04 6.19
C GLN A 117 -9.42 -4.29 7.67
N ALA A 118 -8.55 -3.82 8.55
CA ALA A 118 -8.73 -3.90 10.01
C ALA A 118 -9.97 -3.13 10.47
N ASN A 119 -10.23 -1.94 9.93
CA ASN A 119 -11.44 -1.17 10.23
C ASN A 119 -12.70 -1.89 9.74
N ILE A 120 -12.64 -2.53 8.57
CA ILE A 120 -13.77 -3.33 8.05
C ILE A 120 -14.04 -4.53 8.95
N SER A 121 -13.02 -5.26 9.40
CA SER A 121 -13.20 -6.42 10.29
C SER A 121 -13.71 -5.99 11.66
N GLN A 122 -13.21 -4.88 12.21
CA GLN A 122 -13.73 -4.30 13.44
C GLN A 122 -15.20 -3.90 13.31
N LEU A 123 -15.58 -3.25 12.20
CA LEU A 123 -16.97 -2.88 11.93
C LEU A 123 -17.90 -4.11 11.90
N GLN A 124 -17.43 -5.23 11.35
CA GLN A 124 -18.19 -6.49 11.35
C GLN A 124 -18.37 -7.05 12.76
N VAL A 125 -17.33 -7.01 13.60
CA VAL A 125 -17.39 -7.47 14.99
C VAL A 125 -18.34 -6.59 15.81
N GLU A 126 -18.21 -5.26 15.70
CA GLU A 126 -19.11 -4.31 16.36
C GLU A 126 -20.56 -4.57 15.96
N ARG A 127 -20.81 -4.78 14.67
CA ARG A 127 -22.14 -5.09 14.15
C ARG A 127 -22.68 -6.41 14.69
N GLN A 128 -21.88 -7.47 14.76
CA GLN A 128 -22.30 -8.73 15.38
C GLN A 128 -22.63 -8.55 16.87
N GLY A 129 -21.85 -7.74 17.59
CA GLY A 129 -22.12 -7.39 18.98
C GLY A 129 -23.44 -6.65 19.18
N THR A 130 -23.70 -5.61 18.38
CA THR A 130 -24.97 -4.86 18.41
C THR A 130 -26.15 -5.77 18.08
N PHE A 131 -26.02 -6.64 17.08
CA PHE A 131 -27.05 -7.61 16.75
C PHE A 131 -27.34 -8.57 17.90
N ALA A 132 -26.32 -9.13 18.55
CA ALA A 132 -26.48 -10.00 19.72
C ALA A 132 -27.15 -9.26 20.89
N GLN A 133 -26.83 -7.98 21.09
CA GLN A 133 -27.45 -7.15 22.10
C GLN A 133 -28.95 -6.91 21.81
N LEU A 134 -29.30 -6.63 20.54
CA LEU A 134 -30.71 -6.48 20.12
C LEU A 134 -31.49 -7.77 20.37
N LEU A 135 -30.93 -8.94 20.01
CA LEU A 135 -31.53 -10.23 20.31
C LEU A 135 -31.71 -10.47 21.82
N LYS A 136 -30.71 -10.12 22.64
CA LYS A 136 -30.77 -10.26 24.10
C LYS A 136 -31.82 -9.34 24.74
N SER A 137 -32.03 -8.16 24.17
CA SER A 137 -33.13 -7.26 24.59
C SER A 137 -34.51 -7.73 24.11
N GLY A 138 -34.55 -8.75 23.25
CA GLY A 138 -35.72 -9.29 22.56
C GLY A 138 -36.38 -8.32 21.57
N ASP A 139 -35.64 -7.32 21.09
CA ASP A 139 -36.05 -6.46 19.99
C ASP A 139 -35.84 -7.19 18.64
N GLN A 140 -36.59 -8.27 18.42
CA GLN A 140 -36.34 -9.22 17.33
C GLN A 140 -36.53 -8.60 15.95
N ALA A 141 -37.58 -7.79 15.75
CA ALA A 141 -37.82 -7.17 14.45
C ALA A 141 -36.73 -6.14 14.10
N ARG A 142 -36.28 -5.33 15.07
CA ARG A 142 -35.13 -4.42 14.86
C ARG A 142 -33.84 -5.19 14.63
N ALA A 143 -33.60 -6.27 15.37
CA ALA A 143 -32.44 -7.14 15.16
C ALA A 143 -32.40 -7.70 13.73
N VAL A 144 -33.54 -8.18 13.22
CA VAL A 144 -33.66 -8.68 11.84
C VAL A 144 -33.37 -7.59 10.83
N MET A 145 -34.01 -6.43 10.96
CA MET A 145 -33.79 -5.32 10.03
C MET A 145 -32.33 -4.90 10.02
N PHE A 146 -31.76 -4.69 11.20
CA PHE A 146 -30.35 -4.39 11.37
C PHE A 146 -29.45 -5.44 10.72
N ALA A 147 -29.73 -6.73 10.92
CA ALA A 147 -28.97 -7.84 10.35
C ALA A 147 -29.08 -7.90 8.82
N LEU A 148 -30.24 -7.56 8.25
CA LEU A 148 -30.45 -7.42 6.80
C LEU A 148 -29.81 -6.16 6.21
N GLY A 149 -29.27 -5.26 7.04
CA GLY A 149 -28.76 -3.97 6.58
C GLY A 149 -29.89 -3.01 6.23
N PHE A 150 -31.08 -3.21 6.81
CA PHE A 150 -32.19 -2.29 6.76
C PHE A 150 -32.10 -1.41 8.01
N GLY A 151 -31.75 -0.15 7.78
CA GLY A 151 -31.62 0.85 8.82
C GLY A 151 -31.97 2.22 8.26
N PRO A 152 -32.06 3.25 9.11
CA PRO A 152 -32.10 4.61 8.62
C PRO A 152 -30.89 4.83 7.69
N GLU A 153 -31.08 5.57 6.60
CA GLU A 153 -30.03 5.83 5.59
C GLU A 153 -28.77 6.51 6.17
N ASN A 154 -28.83 6.93 7.45
CA ASN A 154 -27.77 7.55 8.22
C ASN A 154 -27.34 6.71 9.44
N ASP A 155 -27.56 5.39 9.45
CA ASP A 155 -27.02 4.52 10.49
C ASP A 155 -25.48 4.65 10.52
N VAL A 156 -24.92 4.69 11.73
CA VAL A 156 -23.49 4.85 11.99
C VAL A 156 -22.69 3.77 11.24
N PHE A 157 -23.24 2.55 11.16
CA PHE A 157 -22.60 1.46 10.42
C PHE A 157 -22.60 1.70 8.91
N ASP A 158 -23.67 2.24 8.34
CA ASP A 158 -23.79 2.47 6.89
C ASP A 158 -22.92 3.64 6.44
N VAL A 159 -22.84 4.68 7.27
CA VAL A 159 -21.94 5.82 7.04
C VAL A 159 -20.49 5.37 7.12
N ARG A 160 -20.11 4.60 8.15
CA ARG A 160 -18.74 4.06 8.28
C ARG A 160 -18.37 3.10 7.15
N ALA A 161 -19.28 2.21 6.76
CA ALA A 161 -19.05 1.30 5.63
C ALA A 161 -18.78 2.08 4.33
N ARG A 162 -19.60 3.09 4.02
CA ARG A 162 -19.40 3.97 2.86
C ARG A 162 -18.09 4.73 2.90
N GLN A 163 -17.70 5.27 4.06
CA GLN A 163 -16.40 5.93 4.24
C GLN A 163 -15.22 4.98 3.99
N LEU A 164 -15.37 3.71 4.37
CA LEU A 164 -14.40 2.65 4.08
C LEU A 164 -14.53 2.08 2.66
N GLY A 165 -15.36 2.68 1.78
CA GLY A 165 -15.57 2.23 0.41
C GLY A 165 -16.11 0.80 0.30
N THR A 166 -16.90 0.36 1.28
CA THR A 166 -17.56 -0.95 1.30
C THR A 166 -19.06 -0.77 1.54
N THR A 167 -19.83 -1.82 1.30
CA THR A 167 -21.26 -1.86 1.61
C THR A 167 -21.50 -2.81 2.78
N ILE A 168 -22.49 -2.51 3.62
CA ILE A 168 -22.93 -3.46 4.65
C ILE A 168 -23.44 -4.71 3.96
N GLN A 169 -22.83 -5.86 4.29
CA GLN A 169 -23.34 -7.17 3.89
C GLN A 169 -24.34 -7.66 4.92
N GLU A 170 -25.36 -8.40 4.49
CA GLU A 170 -26.29 -9.05 5.42
C GLU A 170 -25.54 -9.99 6.38
N LEU A 171 -25.92 -10.03 7.66
CA LEU A 171 -25.34 -10.97 8.61
C LEU A 171 -25.75 -12.41 8.23
N LYS A 172 -24.86 -13.36 8.51
CA LYS A 172 -25.14 -14.78 8.26
C LYS A 172 -26.41 -15.20 9.01
N GLY A 173 -27.37 -15.75 8.28
CA GLY A 173 -28.65 -16.19 8.84
C GLY A 173 -29.72 -15.10 8.98
N ALA A 174 -29.42 -13.83 8.66
CA ALA A 174 -30.37 -12.72 8.76
C ALA A 174 -31.67 -12.97 7.99
N ARG A 175 -31.59 -13.51 6.76
CA ARG A 175 -32.78 -13.84 5.95
C ARG A 175 -33.63 -14.93 6.58
N GLN A 176 -33.01 -15.95 7.17
CA GLN A 176 -33.75 -17.02 7.83
C GLN A 176 -34.43 -16.49 9.09
N LEU A 177 -33.72 -15.71 9.91
CA LEU A 177 -34.28 -15.06 11.08
C LEU A 177 -35.45 -14.14 10.69
N GLY A 178 -35.30 -13.36 9.61
CA GLY A 178 -36.38 -12.50 9.13
C GLY A 178 -37.63 -13.27 8.70
N ARG A 179 -37.47 -14.42 8.04
CA ARG A 179 -38.61 -15.31 7.72
C ARG A 179 -39.28 -15.85 8.97
N THR A 180 -38.50 -16.31 9.96
CA THR A 180 -39.08 -16.86 11.21
C THR A 180 -39.80 -15.78 12.02
N THR A 181 -39.24 -14.57 12.10
CA THR A 181 -39.87 -13.43 12.81
C THR A 181 -41.13 -12.96 12.08
N ALA A 182 -41.11 -12.90 10.74
CA ALA A 182 -42.30 -12.56 9.96
C ALA A 182 -43.41 -13.61 10.11
N LEU A 183 -43.07 -14.90 10.16
CA LEU A 183 -44.03 -15.98 10.43
C LEU A 183 -44.63 -15.87 11.83
N ALA A 184 -43.81 -15.64 12.86
CA ALA A 184 -44.30 -15.46 14.23
C ALA A 184 -45.26 -14.25 14.34
N LEU A 185 -44.93 -13.13 13.68
CA LEU A 185 -45.80 -11.97 13.61
C LEU A 185 -47.11 -12.28 12.87
N ARG A 186 -47.04 -13.07 11.79
CA ARG A 186 -48.22 -13.52 11.04
C ARG A 186 -49.14 -14.39 11.87
N GLU A 187 -48.59 -15.31 12.67
CA GLU A 187 -49.36 -16.17 13.57
C GLU A 187 -50.06 -15.35 14.66
N VAL A 188 -49.35 -14.40 15.27
CA VAL A 188 -49.91 -13.49 16.30
C VAL A 188 -51.01 -12.59 15.75
N LEU A 189 -50.82 -12.06 14.53
CA LEU A 189 -51.71 -11.04 13.95
C LEU A 189 -52.78 -11.62 13.02
N GLY A 190 -52.71 -12.91 12.70
CA GLY A 190 -53.64 -13.60 11.80
C GLY A 190 -53.59 -13.13 10.35
N ARG A 191 -52.48 -12.52 9.89
CA ARG A 191 -52.37 -11.87 8.57
C ARG A 191 -50.95 -11.93 8.01
N GLY A 192 -50.79 -11.71 6.70
CA GLY A 192 -49.46 -11.59 6.09
C GLY A 192 -48.70 -10.40 6.67
N VAL A 193 -47.48 -10.61 7.18
CA VAL A 193 -46.57 -9.56 7.68
C VAL A 193 -45.27 -9.67 6.91
N GLN A 194 -44.73 -8.53 6.48
CA GLN A 194 -43.49 -8.48 5.70
C GLN A 194 -42.46 -7.57 6.37
N ILE A 195 -41.20 -7.99 6.38
CA ILE A 195 -40.08 -7.19 6.87
C ILE A 195 -39.28 -6.72 5.65
N THR A 196 -39.25 -5.41 5.45
CA THR A 196 -38.69 -4.75 4.26
C THR A 196 -37.66 -3.69 4.67
N ARG A 197 -37.06 -2.99 3.69
CA ARG A 197 -36.13 -1.89 3.98
C ARG A 197 -36.84 -0.71 4.64
N GLU A 198 -38.11 -0.53 4.34
CA GLU A 198 -38.96 0.54 4.84
C GLU A 198 -39.41 0.30 6.29
N GLY A 199 -39.38 -0.95 6.76
CA GLY A 199 -39.86 -1.33 8.08
C GLY A 199 -40.60 -2.66 8.08
N VAL A 200 -41.36 -2.88 9.16
CA VAL A 200 -42.36 -3.96 9.20
C VAL A 200 -43.68 -3.46 8.62
N LEU A 201 -44.09 -4.06 7.51
CA LEU A 201 -45.31 -3.74 6.77
C LEU A 201 -46.43 -4.74 7.10
N ASP A 202 -47.66 -4.34 6.76
CA ASP A 202 -48.86 -5.17 6.90
C ASP A 202 -49.19 -5.62 8.34
N LEU A 203 -48.71 -4.90 9.36
CA LEU A 203 -49.08 -5.13 10.78
C LEU A 203 -50.60 -4.97 11.02
N GLY A 204 -51.27 -4.25 10.13
CA GLY A 204 -52.72 -4.14 10.08
C GLY A 204 -53.31 -3.06 10.98
N ALA A 205 -54.62 -3.17 11.21
CA ALA A 205 -55.34 -2.18 12.00
C ALA A 205 -54.82 -2.16 13.46
N PRO A 206 -54.52 -0.97 14.01
CA PRO A 206 -53.95 -0.84 15.35
C PRO A 206 -54.72 -1.53 16.46
N VAL A 207 -56.06 -1.53 16.35
CA VAL A 207 -56.96 -2.15 17.33
C VAL A 207 -56.75 -3.67 17.40
N GLY A 208 -56.49 -4.32 16.26
CA GLY A 208 -56.24 -5.75 16.21
C GLY A 208 -54.92 -6.12 16.89
N ALA A 209 -53.87 -5.32 16.65
CA ALA A 209 -52.58 -5.49 17.32
C ALA A 209 -52.66 -5.23 18.82
N ALA A 210 -53.40 -4.20 19.25
CA ALA A 210 -53.62 -3.91 20.67
C ALA A 210 -54.37 -5.05 21.38
N ARG A 211 -55.37 -5.66 20.73
CA ARG A 211 -56.06 -6.84 21.27
C ARG A 211 -55.11 -8.04 21.41
N ALA A 212 -54.33 -8.35 20.36
CA ALA A 212 -53.33 -9.42 20.40
C ALA A 212 -52.26 -9.17 21.48
N PHE A 213 -51.89 -7.92 21.71
CA PHE A 213 -50.97 -7.51 22.76
C PHE A 213 -51.53 -7.79 24.18
N VAL A 214 -52.79 -7.41 24.43
CA VAL A 214 -53.44 -7.60 25.76
C VAL A 214 -53.73 -9.07 26.04
N GLN A 215 -54.12 -9.83 25.01
CA GLN A 215 -54.43 -11.26 25.14
C GLN A 215 -53.19 -12.15 25.12
N GLY A 216 -52.09 -11.68 24.54
CA GLY A 216 -50.84 -12.41 24.42
C GLY A 216 -49.99 -12.41 25.70
N GLY A 217 -49.14 -13.41 25.83
CA GLY A 217 -48.11 -13.47 26.88
C GLY A 217 -46.94 -12.50 26.62
N ALA A 218 -45.96 -12.51 27.53
CA ALA A 218 -44.80 -11.61 27.48
C ALA A 218 -44.04 -11.66 26.14
N ASP A 219 -43.88 -12.85 25.54
CA ASP A 219 -43.19 -13.01 24.26
C ASP A 219 -43.92 -12.33 23.10
N VAL A 220 -45.26 -12.41 23.09
CA VAL A 220 -46.11 -11.75 22.09
C VAL A 220 -46.04 -10.23 22.26
N GLN A 221 -46.09 -9.75 23.51
CA GLN A 221 -45.95 -8.33 23.81
C GLN A 221 -44.59 -7.80 23.37
N GLN A 222 -43.52 -8.54 23.62
CA GLN A 222 -42.16 -8.17 23.23
C GLN A 222 -41.99 -8.18 21.71
N LEU A 223 -42.48 -9.22 21.03
CA LEU A 223 -42.45 -9.33 19.57
C LEU A 223 -43.21 -8.17 18.90
N LEU A 224 -44.43 -7.88 19.36
CA LEU A 224 -45.22 -6.76 18.85
C LEU A 224 -44.54 -5.42 19.14
N THR A 225 -44.02 -5.21 20.36
CA THR A 225 -43.29 -3.98 20.71
C THR A 225 -42.04 -3.77 19.85
N SER A 226 -41.37 -4.86 19.46
CA SER A 226 -40.22 -4.82 18.55
C SER A 226 -40.63 -4.48 17.12
N ALA A 227 -41.79 -4.95 16.66
CA ALA A 227 -42.25 -4.74 15.28
C ALA A 227 -42.87 -3.36 15.07
N PHE A 228 -43.52 -2.81 16.09
CA PHE A 228 -44.11 -1.48 16.06
C PHE A 228 -43.06 -0.39 16.37
N GLY A 229 -42.93 0.59 15.48
CA GLY A 229 -41.95 1.68 15.60
C GLY A 229 -40.59 1.39 14.98
N VAL A 230 -40.48 0.30 14.19
CA VAL A 230 -39.28 0.00 13.40
C VAL A 230 -39.62 0.17 11.91
N GLY A 231 -39.19 1.32 11.37
CA GLY A 231 -39.48 1.78 10.01
C GLY A 231 -39.78 3.29 9.95
N SER A 232 -39.49 3.91 8.81
CA SER A 232 -39.24 5.35 8.51
C SER A 232 -39.42 6.45 9.58
N LEU A 233 -38.34 7.24 9.72
CA LEU A 233 -38.28 8.60 10.24
C LEU A 233 -38.29 9.66 9.11
N ARG A 234 -38.91 9.39 7.96
CA ARG A 234 -39.04 10.40 6.90
C ARG A 234 -40.18 11.37 7.22
N GLU A 235 -39.99 12.63 6.81
CA GLU A 235 -40.98 13.69 6.98
C GLU A 235 -42.19 13.41 6.07
N GLY A 236 -43.23 12.75 6.61
CA GLY A 236 -44.53 12.61 5.95
C GLY A 236 -45.21 11.24 5.96
N GLU A 237 -44.55 10.11 6.25
CA GLU A 237 -45.20 8.79 6.15
C GLU A 237 -44.80 7.75 7.21
N ARG A 238 -45.78 6.89 7.53
CA ARG A 238 -45.70 5.82 8.54
C ARG A 238 -45.09 4.54 7.97
N PRO A 239 -44.03 4.03 8.62
CA PRO A 239 -43.94 2.58 8.82
C PRO A 239 -43.83 2.25 10.30
N GLY A 240 -44.82 1.48 10.78
CA GLY A 240 -45.04 1.22 12.18
C GLY A 240 -45.71 2.38 12.91
N ILE A 241 -46.70 2.06 13.73
CA ILE A 241 -47.21 2.97 14.77
C ILE A 241 -46.07 3.22 15.76
N SER A 242 -45.82 4.46 16.17
CA SER A 242 -44.82 4.73 17.22
C SER A 242 -45.18 3.95 18.48
N GLN A 243 -44.19 3.51 19.25
CA GLN A 243 -44.47 2.77 20.50
C GLN A 243 -45.40 3.57 21.44
N ALA A 244 -45.25 4.90 21.47
CA ALA A 244 -46.14 5.79 22.22
C ALA A 244 -47.60 5.66 21.74
N ARG A 245 -47.84 5.71 20.43
CA ARG A 245 -49.20 5.60 19.87
C ARG A 245 -49.78 4.19 20.03
N LEU A 246 -48.96 3.14 20.01
CA LEU A 246 -49.41 1.79 20.34
C LEU A 246 -49.86 1.72 21.81
N GLY A 247 -49.11 2.32 22.73
CA GLY A 247 -49.47 2.45 24.14
C GLY A 247 -50.82 3.15 24.35
N GLU A 248 -51.06 4.27 23.66
CA GLU A 248 -52.35 4.98 23.69
C GLU A 248 -53.51 4.08 23.23
N LEU A 249 -53.30 3.31 22.16
CA LEU A 249 -54.32 2.42 21.61
C LEU A 249 -54.58 1.22 22.53
N ILE A 250 -53.55 0.67 23.16
CA ILE A 250 -53.71 -0.37 24.18
C ILE A 250 -54.59 0.15 25.32
N GLN A 251 -54.32 1.37 25.82
CA GLN A 251 -55.15 1.99 26.86
C GLN A 251 -56.61 2.19 26.44
N SER A 252 -56.88 2.40 25.15
CA SER A 252 -58.24 2.55 24.63
C SER A 252 -59.01 1.23 24.49
N VAL A 253 -58.31 0.11 24.36
CA VAL A 253 -58.90 -1.23 24.13
C VAL A 253 -59.02 -2.02 25.44
N VAL A 254 -58.17 -1.76 26.43
CA VAL A 254 -58.30 -2.36 27.76
C VAL A 254 -59.61 -1.84 28.40
N PRO A 255 -60.61 -2.69 28.67
CA PRO A 255 -61.83 -2.25 29.33
C PRO A 255 -61.45 -1.75 30.72
N ARG A 256 -61.63 -0.45 30.97
CA ARG A 256 -61.59 0.07 32.33
C ARG A 256 -62.75 -0.56 33.06
N GLY A 257 -62.46 -1.60 33.85
CA GLY A 257 -63.45 -2.23 34.70
C GLY A 257 -64.10 -1.15 35.55
N VAL A 258 -65.35 -0.82 35.23
CA VAL A 258 -66.24 -0.12 36.13
C VAL A 258 -66.58 -1.15 37.20
N LEU A 259 -65.73 -1.27 38.22
CA LEU A 259 -66.13 -1.84 39.50
C LEU A 259 -66.91 -0.74 40.22
N GLY A 260 -68.18 -0.63 39.86
CA GLY A 260 -69.25 0.00 40.64
C GLY A 260 -70.27 -1.07 40.97
#